data_AF-A0A2H0MJE4-F1
#
_entry.id   AF-A0A2H0MJE4-F1
#
_cell.length_a   1.000
_cell.length_b   1.000
_cell.length_c   1.000
_cell.angle_alpha   90.00
_cell.angle_beta   90.00
_cell.angle_gamma   90.00
#
_symmetry.space_group_name_H-M   'P 1'
#
loop_
_entity.id
_entity.type
_entity.pdbx_description
1 polymer ?
#
loop_
_entity_poly.entity_id
_entity_poly.type
_entity_poly.pdbx_seq_one_letter_code
_entity_poly.pdbx_strand_id
1 'polypeptide(L)'
;MDLLTPLGTQSKILTDMREGRMIDLKNRVDGLLTPGQHSKKAELRKAAGQFESLMTDYLLKSMRQTVPRSDLTNSFATDMYQQMLDEEISKSVSKNKGLGMTQMIFQELSRKDDIARGKMKAPTVGQDAAPKYYSLPALDAVKGNEGVRNEVAKFYDLGREKRP
;
A
#
# COMPACT_ATOMS: atom_id res chain seq x y z
N MET A 1 -42.46 -37.71 -13.91
CA MET A 1 -42.15 -36.81 -12.78
C MET A 1 -40.86 -37.32 -12.17
N ASP A 2 -39.72 -36.97 -12.76
CA ASP A 2 -38.40 -37.36 -12.24
C ASP A 2 -37.62 -36.10 -11.93
N LEU A 3 -37.81 -35.63 -10.70
CA LEU A 3 -36.95 -34.65 -10.05
C LEU A 3 -35.75 -35.41 -9.50
N LEU A 4 -34.61 -35.39 -10.20
CA LEU A 4 -33.27 -35.50 -9.59
C LEU A 4 -32.20 -35.23 -10.68
N THR A 5 -31.77 -33.98 -10.80
CA THR A 5 -30.53 -33.67 -11.54
C THR A 5 -29.33 -33.91 -10.62
N PRO A 6 -28.28 -34.63 -11.08
CA PRO A 6 -27.18 -35.05 -10.23
C PRO A 6 -26.23 -33.88 -9.91
N LEU A 7 -25.72 -33.94 -8.68
CA LEU A 7 -24.82 -33.02 -7.97
C LEU A 7 -23.41 -32.88 -8.59
N GLY A 8 -23.27 -32.95 -9.92
CA GLY A 8 -21.99 -32.94 -10.64
C GLY A 8 -21.60 -31.60 -11.27
N THR A 9 -22.55 -30.70 -11.50
CA THR A 9 -22.31 -29.47 -12.28
C THR A 9 -21.69 -28.34 -11.46
N GLN A 10 -21.85 -28.34 -10.13
CA GLN A 10 -21.28 -27.31 -9.24
C GLN A 10 -19.75 -27.46 -9.07
N SER A 11 -19.24 -28.70 -9.04
CA SER A 11 -17.80 -28.98 -8.94
C SER A 11 -17.04 -28.49 -10.19
N LYS A 12 -17.65 -28.64 -11.37
CA LYS A 12 -17.04 -28.20 -12.63
C LYS A 12 -16.92 -26.67 -12.70
N ILE A 13 -17.94 -25.93 -12.28
CA ILE A 13 -17.91 -24.45 -12.25
C ILE A 13 -16.87 -23.93 -11.25
N LEU A 14 -16.77 -24.57 -10.08
CA LEU A 14 -15.77 -24.22 -9.06
C LEU A 14 -14.33 -24.57 -9.49
N THR A 15 -14.16 -25.64 -10.29
CA THR A 15 -12.85 -26.05 -10.84
C THR A 15 -12.42 -25.16 -12.00
N ASP A 16 -13.32 -24.87 -12.94
CA ASP A 16 -13.07 -23.98 -14.08
C ASP A 16 -12.71 -22.55 -13.60
N MET A 17 -13.29 -22.06 -12.48
CA MET A 17 -12.89 -20.79 -11.85
C MET A 17 -11.52 -20.84 -11.18
N ARG A 18 -11.11 -21.98 -10.62
CA ARG A 18 -9.80 -22.14 -9.97
C ARG A 18 -8.68 -22.15 -11.00
N GLU A 19 -8.91 -22.79 -12.15
CA GLU A 19 -7.97 -22.83 -13.27
C GLU A 19 -7.84 -21.47 -13.97
N GLY A 20 -8.94 -20.77 -14.21
CA GLY A 20 -8.91 -19.42 -14.79
C GLY A 20 -8.11 -18.41 -13.96
N ARG A 21 -8.20 -18.48 -12.62
CA ARG A 21 -7.40 -17.63 -11.72
C ARG A 21 -5.92 -18.01 -11.70
N MET A 22 -5.58 -19.29 -11.85
CA MET A 22 -4.18 -19.73 -11.92
C MET A 22 -3.52 -19.29 -13.21
N ILE A 23 -4.26 -19.29 -14.33
CA ILE A 23 -3.78 -18.77 -15.62
C ILE A 23 -3.57 -17.25 -15.54
N ASP A 24 -4.50 -16.51 -14.94
CA ASP A 24 -4.32 -15.07 -14.67
C ASP A 24 -3.08 -14.80 -13.80
N LEU A 25 -2.90 -15.59 -12.74
CA LEU A 25 -1.77 -15.43 -11.84
C LEU A 25 -0.44 -15.75 -12.53
N LYS A 26 -0.38 -16.81 -13.35
CA LYS A 26 0.79 -17.16 -14.16
C LYS A 26 1.13 -16.05 -15.15
N ASN A 27 0.14 -15.54 -15.89
CA ASN A 27 0.34 -14.48 -16.87
C ASN A 27 0.81 -13.17 -16.20
N ARG A 28 0.30 -12.88 -15.00
CA ARG A 28 0.75 -11.73 -14.20
C ARG A 28 2.16 -11.88 -13.69
N VAL A 29 2.57 -13.09 -13.28
CA VAL A 29 3.94 -13.37 -12.84
C VAL A 29 4.91 -13.32 -14.03
N ASP A 30 4.57 -13.94 -15.15
CA ASP A 30 5.40 -13.94 -16.36
C ASP A 30 5.58 -12.51 -16.92
N GLY A 31 4.53 -11.68 -16.85
CA GLY A 31 4.59 -10.26 -17.20
C GLY A 31 5.49 -9.42 -16.27
N LEU A 32 5.74 -9.85 -15.03
CA LEU A 32 6.68 -9.19 -14.10
C LEU A 32 8.13 -9.62 -14.34
N LEU A 33 8.36 -10.76 -15.00
CA LEU A 33 9.69 -11.32 -15.25
C LEU A 33 10.29 -10.84 -16.58
N THR A 34 9.52 -10.14 -17.42
CA THR A 34 9.97 -9.67 -18.74
C THR A 34 10.51 -8.23 -18.64
N PRO A 35 11.84 -8.00 -18.75
CA PRO A 35 12.43 -6.71 -18.43
C PRO A 35 12.29 -5.70 -19.58
N GLY A 36 11.22 -4.90 -19.56
CA GLY A 36 11.12 -3.65 -20.32
C GLY A 36 11.54 -2.46 -19.45
N GLN A 37 12.41 -1.57 -19.93
CA GLN A 37 12.92 -0.46 -19.09
C GLN A 37 11.84 0.50 -18.56
N HIS A 38 10.72 0.61 -19.27
CA HIS A 38 9.52 1.34 -18.80
C HIS A 38 8.57 0.47 -17.96
N SER A 39 8.61 -0.86 -18.10
CA SER A 39 7.75 -1.79 -17.36
C SER A 39 8.16 -1.86 -15.89
N LYS A 40 9.47 -1.91 -15.60
CA LYS A 40 9.97 -2.10 -14.23
C LYS A 40 9.53 -1.00 -13.24
N LYS A 41 9.46 0.27 -13.66
CA LYS A 41 8.97 1.35 -12.76
C LYS A 41 7.45 1.25 -12.53
N ALA A 42 6.68 0.90 -13.55
CA ALA A 42 5.25 0.68 -13.40
C ALA A 42 4.95 -0.53 -12.49
N GLU A 43 5.74 -1.60 -12.63
CA GLU A 43 5.67 -2.79 -11.78
C GLU A 43 6.05 -2.50 -10.32
N LEU A 44 7.13 -1.75 -10.10
CA LEU A 44 7.51 -1.29 -8.76
C LEU A 44 6.41 -0.46 -8.10
N ARG A 45 5.75 0.41 -8.86
CA ARG A 45 4.62 1.20 -8.36
C ARG A 45 3.42 0.31 -8.01
N LYS A 46 3.13 -0.69 -8.84
CA LYS A 46 2.07 -1.67 -8.59
C LYS A 46 2.35 -2.51 -7.34
N ALA A 47 3.58 -2.98 -7.18
CA ALA A 47 4.01 -3.74 -6.01
C ALA A 47 3.95 -2.88 -4.72
N ALA A 48 4.37 -1.62 -4.79
CA ALA A 48 4.26 -0.70 -3.67
C ALA A 48 2.79 -0.45 -3.27
N GLY A 49 1.88 -0.31 -4.24
CA GLY A 49 0.45 -0.21 -3.99
C GLY A 49 -0.14 -1.45 -3.31
N GLN A 50 0.28 -2.65 -3.74
CA GLN A 50 -0.13 -3.91 -3.11
C GLN A 50 0.37 -4.02 -1.67
N PHE A 51 1.59 -3.57 -1.40
CA PHE A 51 2.12 -3.51 -0.05
C PHE A 51 1.34 -2.53 0.85
N GLU A 52 0.97 -1.35 0.35
CA GLU A 52 0.13 -0.41 1.10
C GLU A 52 -1.25 -1.00 1.43
N SER A 53 -1.84 -1.77 0.52
CA SER A 53 -3.08 -2.53 0.79
C SER A 53 -2.88 -3.48 1.96
N LEU A 54 -1.86 -4.34 1.91
CA LEU A 54 -1.58 -5.32 2.98
C LEU A 54 -1.33 -4.63 4.33
N MET A 55 -0.57 -3.54 4.33
CA MET A 55 -0.25 -2.83 5.56
C MET A 55 -1.48 -2.11 6.13
N THR A 56 -2.36 -1.60 5.27
CA THR A 56 -3.64 -1.01 5.70
C THR A 56 -4.54 -2.07 6.33
N ASP A 57 -4.66 -3.24 5.71
CA ASP A 57 -5.39 -4.38 6.26
C ASP A 57 -4.84 -4.79 7.64
N TYR A 58 -3.52 -4.91 7.76
CA TYR A 58 -2.86 -5.20 9.04
C TYR A 58 -3.13 -4.11 10.10
N LEU A 59 -3.09 -2.84 9.70
CA LEU A 59 -3.37 -1.71 10.59
C LEU A 59 -4.82 -1.74 11.08
N LEU A 60 -5.79 -1.95 10.19
CA LEU A 60 -7.21 -2.07 10.55
C LEU A 60 -7.42 -3.22 11.53
N LYS A 61 -6.80 -4.38 11.26
CA LYS A 61 -6.86 -5.55 12.14
C LYS A 61 -6.26 -5.26 13.50
N SER A 62 -5.10 -4.62 13.53
CA SER A 62 -4.42 -4.24 14.77
C SER A 62 -5.26 -3.26 15.59
N MET A 63 -5.90 -2.27 14.95
CA MET A 63 -6.81 -1.34 15.62
C MET A 63 -8.04 -2.05 16.20
N ARG A 64 -8.59 -3.06 15.52
CA ARG A 64 -9.71 -3.84 16.09
C ARG A 64 -9.28 -4.76 17.22
N GLN A 65 -8.06 -5.28 17.19
CA GLN A 65 -7.54 -6.11 18.29
C GLN A 65 -7.42 -5.33 19.61
N THR A 66 -7.35 -3.99 19.57
CA THR A 66 -7.36 -3.17 20.80
C THR A 66 -8.75 -2.91 21.37
N VAL A 67 -9.81 -3.20 20.61
CA VAL A 67 -11.20 -3.06 21.09
C VAL A 67 -11.59 -4.33 21.85
N PRO A 68 -12.02 -4.23 23.13
CA PRO A 68 -12.46 -5.38 23.89
C PRO A 68 -13.63 -6.10 23.18
N ARG A 69 -13.48 -7.41 22.96
CA ARG A 69 -14.57 -8.23 22.40
C ARG A 69 -15.57 -8.56 23.50
N SER A 70 -16.86 -8.35 23.20
CA SER A 70 -17.98 -8.84 24.02
C SER A 70 -18.64 -10.04 23.36
N ASP A 71 -19.37 -10.86 24.13
CA ASP A 71 -20.06 -12.06 23.63
C ASP A 71 -21.02 -11.77 22.47
N LEU A 72 -21.58 -10.55 22.40
CA LEU A 72 -22.43 -10.08 21.29
C LEU A 72 -21.67 -9.83 19.98
N THR A 73 -20.37 -9.54 20.07
CA THR A 73 -19.51 -9.22 18.91
C THR A 73 -18.62 -10.40 18.50
N ASN A 74 -18.60 -11.46 19.30
CA ASN A 74 -17.70 -12.60 19.13
C ASN A 74 -18.43 -13.74 18.40
N SER A 75 -18.56 -13.61 17.08
CA SER A 75 -19.17 -14.62 16.21
C SER A 75 -18.34 -14.81 14.95
N PHE A 76 -18.28 -16.06 14.46
CA PHE A 76 -17.61 -16.40 13.20
C PHE A 76 -18.17 -15.60 12.01
N ALA A 77 -19.49 -15.37 11.97
CA ALA A 77 -20.11 -14.58 10.91
C ALA A 77 -19.63 -13.12 10.94
N THR A 78 -19.44 -12.57 12.14
CA THR A 78 -18.94 -11.20 12.34
C THR A 78 -17.47 -11.08 11.95
N ASP A 79 -16.62 -12.04 12.35
CA ASP A 79 -15.21 -12.07 11.96
C ASP A 79 -15.06 -12.18 10.43
N MET A 80 -15.85 -13.04 9.78
CA MET A 80 -15.84 -13.19 8.32
C MET A 80 -16.25 -11.89 7.61
N TYR A 81 -17.34 -11.25 8.06
CA TYR A 81 -17.77 -9.96 7.52
C TYR A 81 -16.71 -8.88 7.68
N GLN A 82 -16.08 -8.79 8.85
CA GLN A 82 -15.01 -7.83 9.12
C GLN A 82 -13.81 -8.07 8.21
N GLN A 83 -13.39 -9.32 8.02
CA GLN A 83 -12.30 -9.65 7.09
C GLN A 83 -12.60 -9.20 5.66
N MET A 84 -13.81 -9.46 5.16
CA MET A 84 -14.21 -8.99 3.83
C MET A 84 -14.25 -7.46 3.72
N LEU A 85 -14.74 -6.80 4.78
CA LEU A 85 -14.77 -5.35 4.86
C LEU A 85 -13.35 -4.76 4.82
N ASP A 86 -12.42 -5.31 5.60
CA ASP A 86 -11.03 -4.88 5.62
C ASP A 86 -10.33 -5.07 4.27
N GLU A 87 -10.63 -6.18 3.60
CA GLU A 87 -10.09 -6.49 2.30
C GLU A 87 -10.54 -5.44 1.26
N GLU A 88 -11.81 -5.03 1.27
CA GLU A 88 -12.30 -3.98 0.38
C GLU A 88 -11.79 -2.58 0.76
N ILE A 89 -11.73 -2.25 2.05
CA ILE A 89 -11.16 -0.98 2.51
C ILE A 89 -9.70 -0.90 2.06
N SER A 90 -8.89 -1.92 2.33
CA SER A 90 -7.47 -1.93 1.96
C SER A 90 -7.25 -1.82 0.45
N LYS A 91 -8.03 -2.55 -0.36
CA LYS A 91 -8.02 -2.40 -1.84
C LYS A 91 -8.41 -1.00 -2.28
N SER A 92 -9.41 -0.38 -1.64
CA SER A 92 -9.86 0.97 -1.99
C SER A 92 -8.82 2.04 -1.64
N VAL A 93 -8.12 1.88 -0.51
CA VAL A 93 -7.04 2.78 -0.08
C VAL A 93 -5.85 2.71 -1.03
N SER A 94 -5.48 1.50 -1.47
CA SER A 94 -4.41 1.29 -2.45
C SER A 94 -4.70 1.89 -3.83
N LYS A 95 -5.96 1.87 -4.27
CA LYS A 95 -6.38 2.43 -5.57
C LYS A 95 -6.49 3.96 -5.56
N ASN A 96 -6.85 4.54 -4.42
CA ASN A 96 -7.00 5.98 -4.26
C ASN A 96 -5.69 6.64 -3.83
N LYS A 97 -5.75 7.94 -3.56
CA LYS A 97 -4.65 8.73 -2.98
C LYS A 97 -4.50 8.35 -1.50
N GLY A 98 -4.10 7.10 -1.24
CA GLY A 98 -4.10 6.41 0.06
C GLY A 98 -3.25 7.07 1.15
N LEU A 99 -2.60 6.28 1.99
CA LEU A 99 -1.78 6.81 3.09
C LEU A 99 -0.48 7.47 2.61
N GLY A 100 -0.15 7.33 1.32
CA GLY A 100 1.02 7.95 0.69
C GLY A 100 2.30 7.11 0.85
N MET A 101 2.20 5.95 1.48
CA MET A 101 3.35 5.07 1.72
C MET A 101 3.83 4.40 0.44
N THR A 102 2.90 4.11 -0.48
CA THR A 102 3.22 3.64 -1.83
C THR A 102 4.25 4.53 -2.52
N GLN A 103 4.09 5.85 -2.40
CA GLN A 103 5.00 6.80 -3.02
C GLN A 103 6.38 6.79 -2.34
N MET A 104 6.48 6.52 -1.03
CA MET A 104 7.77 6.48 -0.32
C MET A 104 8.54 5.26 -0.77
N ILE A 105 7.87 4.12 -0.72
CA ILE A 105 8.44 2.83 -1.07
C ILE A 105 8.86 2.87 -2.54
N PHE A 106 8.00 3.40 -3.42
CA PHE A 106 8.34 3.57 -4.82
C PHE A 106 9.54 4.50 -5.02
N GLN A 107 9.61 5.64 -4.33
CA GLN A 107 10.74 6.57 -4.44
C GLN A 107 12.04 5.94 -3.95
N GLU A 108 12.01 5.24 -2.82
CA GLU A 108 13.20 4.60 -2.25
C GLU A 108 13.69 3.43 -3.11
N LEU A 109 12.77 2.59 -3.59
CA LEU A 109 13.10 1.50 -4.51
C LEU A 109 13.59 2.01 -5.86
N SER A 110 12.96 3.06 -6.41
CA SER A 110 13.39 3.69 -7.66
C SER A 110 14.76 4.32 -7.51
N ARG A 111 15.03 5.00 -6.39
CA ARG A 111 16.34 5.57 -6.08
C ARG A 111 17.41 4.48 -6.02
N LYS A 112 17.15 3.37 -5.31
CA LYS A 112 18.07 2.22 -5.25
C LYS A 112 18.32 1.60 -6.61
N ASP A 113 17.29 1.45 -7.44
CA ASP A 113 17.39 0.92 -8.81
C ASP A 113 18.17 1.88 -9.74
N ASP A 114 18.00 3.20 -9.58
CA ASP A 114 18.75 4.21 -10.33
C ASP A 114 20.22 4.30 -9.87
N ILE A 115 20.52 4.12 -8.57
CA ILE A 115 21.89 4.00 -8.03
C ILE A 115 22.56 2.73 -8.56
N ALA A 116 21.88 1.57 -8.50
CA ALA A 116 22.40 0.29 -8.98
C ALA A 116 22.72 0.30 -10.48
N ARG A 117 22.03 1.14 -11.26
CA ARG A 117 22.28 1.35 -12.69
C ARG A 117 23.31 2.42 -13.01
N GLY A 118 23.93 3.03 -11.99
CA GLY A 118 24.91 4.11 -12.17
C GLY A 118 24.33 5.42 -12.70
N LYS A 119 22.99 5.59 -12.68
CA LYS A 119 22.31 6.82 -13.12
C LYS A 119 22.31 7.92 -12.05
N MET A 120 22.54 7.55 -10.78
CA MET A 120 22.76 8.47 -9.66
C MET A 120 24.00 8.04 -8.88
N LYS A 121 24.80 9.02 -8.41
CA LYS A 121 25.81 8.77 -7.38
C LYS A 121 25.10 8.38 -6.08
N ALA A 122 25.67 7.40 -5.36
CA ALA A 122 25.15 6.97 -4.07
C ALA A 122 25.02 8.20 -3.13
N PRO A 123 23.93 8.29 -2.34
CA PRO A 123 23.77 9.38 -1.39
C PRO A 123 24.99 9.39 -0.47
N THR A 124 25.71 10.50 -0.43
CA THR A 124 26.77 10.67 0.54
C THR A 124 26.11 10.82 1.91
N VAL A 125 26.50 9.97 2.87
CA VAL A 125 26.03 10.05 4.25
C VAL A 125 26.40 11.44 4.79
N GLY A 126 25.44 12.38 4.77
CA GLY A 126 25.63 13.73 5.30
C GLY A 126 25.08 14.88 4.47
N GLN A 127 24.99 14.78 3.14
CA GLN A 127 24.62 15.94 2.28
C GLN A 127 23.28 15.77 1.53
N ASP A 128 22.86 14.53 1.27
CA ASP A 128 21.69 14.23 0.43
C ASP A 128 20.64 13.37 1.15
N ALA A 129 20.94 13.01 2.40
CA ALA A 129 20.29 11.93 3.15
C ALA A 129 19.07 12.35 3.98
N ALA A 130 18.74 13.65 4.05
CA ALA A 130 17.51 14.06 4.69
C ALA A 130 16.34 13.64 3.81
N PRO A 131 15.46 12.71 4.25
CA PRO A 131 14.23 12.46 3.53
C PRO A 131 13.51 13.81 3.41
N LYS A 132 13.15 14.20 2.18
CA LYS A 132 12.17 15.27 2.01
C LYS A 132 10.87 14.71 2.60
N TYR A 133 10.64 15.00 3.89
CA TYR A 133 9.43 14.59 4.58
C TYR A 133 8.23 15.05 3.75
N TYR A 134 7.20 14.20 3.67
CA TYR A 134 5.98 14.60 3.00
C TYR A 134 5.43 15.84 3.66
N SER A 135 5.31 16.91 2.88
CA SER A 135 4.31 17.92 3.16
C SER A 135 2.96 17.20 3.23
N LEU A 136 2.35 17.21 4.41
CA LEU A 136 0.98 16.78 4.59
C LEU A 136 0.14 17.53 3.53
N PRO A 137 -0.61 16.83 2.65
CA PRO A 137 -1.47 17.50 1.67
C PRO A 137 -2.57 18.37 2.32
N ALA A 138 -2.68 18.36 3.66
CA ALA A 138 -3.57 19.20 4.44
C ALA A 138 -2.99 20.59 4.80
N LEU A 139 -1.70 20.88 4.56
CA LEU A 139 -1.12 22.20 4.91
C LEU A 139 -1.34 23.28 3.85
N ASP A 140 -1.58 22.88 2.60
CA ASP A 140 -1.86 23.82 1.51
C ASP A 140 -3.30 24.36 1.55
N ALA A 141 -4.21 23.66 2.24
CA ALA A 141 -5.58 24.09 2.47
C ALA A 141 -5.69 25.22 3.51
N VAL A 142 -4.66 25.43 4.34
CA VAL A 142 -4.57 26.59 5.25
C VAL A 142 -3.91 27.76 4.49
N LYS A 143 -4.52 28.16 3.36
CA LYS A 143 -4.24 29.45 2.74
C LYS A 143 -4.88 30.53 3.60
N GLY A 144 -4.10 31.14 4.49
CA GLY A 144 -4.58 32.32 5.24
C GLY A 144 -3.88 32.67 6.54
N ASN A 145 -2.92 31.88 7.02
CA ASN A 145 -2.22 32.22 8.27
C ASN A 145 -0.69 32.19 8.10
N GLU A 146 -0.16 33.25 7.47
CA GLU A 146 1.27 33.45 7.25
C GLU A 146 2.07 33.48 8.56
N GLY A 147 1.43 33.82 9.69
CA GLY A 147 2.04 33.80 11.01
C GLY A 147 2.44 32.40 11.47
N VAL A 148 1.58 31.39 11.25
CA VAL A 148 1.86 29.99 11.62
C VAL A 148 2.96 29.39 10.74
N ARG A 149 3.03 29.80 9.47
CA ARG A 149 4.12 29.39 8.56
C ARG A 149 5.49 29.88 9.05
N ASN A 150 5.57 31.12 9.52
CA ASN A 150 6.82 31.68 10.03
C ASN A 150 7.22 31.11 11.40
N GLU A 151 6.26 30.81 12.27
CA GLU A 151 6.50 30.11 13.54
C GLU A 151 7.04 28.69 13.30
N VAL A 152 6.37 27.91 12.45
CA VAL A 152 6.76 26.54 12.14
C VAL A 152 8.13 26.50 11.46
N ALA A 153 8.45 27.45 10.57
CA ALA A 153 9.78 27.58 9.97
C ALA A 153 10.88 27.84 11.01
N LYS A 154 10.62 28.67 12.03
CA LYS A 154 11.56 28.91 13.15
C LYS A 154 11.82 27.64 13.97
N PHE A 155 10.82 26.78 14.14
CA PHE A 155 11.01 25.49 14.82
C PHE A 155 11.93 24.53 14.05
N TYR A 156 11.92 24.57 12.72
CA TYR A 156 12.79 23.71 11.89
C TYR A 156 14.25 24.18 11.85
N ASP A 157 14.51 25.50 11.91
CA ASP A 157 15.88 26.02 11.93
C ASP A 157 16.58 25.86 13.29
N LEU A 158 15.81 25.75 14.39
CA LEU A 158 16.35 25.55 15.74
C LEU A 158 17.11 24.21 15.93
N GLY A 159 16.88 23.23 15.04
CA GLY A 159 17.54 21.92 15.07
C GLY A 159 18.90 21.85 14.37
N ARG A 160 19.33 22.90 13.64
CA ARG A 160 20.64 22.92 12.95
C ARG A 160 21.77 23.52 13.76
N GLU A 161 21.50 24.38 14.74
CA GLU A 161 22.53 25.24 15.35
C GLU A 161 23.23 24.62 16.57
N LYS A 162 22.79 23.48 17.09
CA LYS A 162 23.44 22.83 18.24
C LYS A 162 23.83 21.38 17.93
N ARG A 163 24.91 21.23 17.16
CA ARG A 163 25.77 20.05 17.25
C ARG A 163 27.21 20.53 17.46
N PRO A 164 27.90 20.10 18.54
CA PRO A 164 29.34 20.27 18.66
C PRO A 164 30.07 19.50 17.55
#